data_AF-A0A6N9Z3D0-F1
#
_entry.id   AF-A0A6N9Z3D0-F1
#
_cell.length_a   1.000
_cell.length_b   1.000
_cell.length_c   1.000
_cell.angle_alpha   90.00
_cell.angle_beta   90.00
_cell.angle_gamma   90.00
#
_symmetry.space_group_name_H-M   'P 1'
#
loop_
_entity.id
_entity.type
_entity.pdbx_description
1 polymer ?
#
loop_
_entity_poly.entity_id
_entity_poly.type
_entity_poly.pdbx_seq_one_letter_code
_entity_poly.pdbx_strand_id
1 'polypeptide(L)'
;MPRHLRFVDAGADPGGADGRNGGQSGTGDTGDGDDVDWKARFEAERSHAREWEKRAKDNKAAADELQQLKESQMSEAQKAEARTAKLQKELDQLKAEKQASEWRAQVAGETGLPVDLIVGDSLESMQEHAKAIGEYVASKTGRQLPRVPDPGRQPNRAPSDLE
;
A
#
# COMPACT_ATOMS: atom_id res chain seq x y z
N MET A 1 5.50 28.87 25.57
CA MET A 1 6.61 28.29 26.38
C MET A 1 7.26 27.17 25.57
N PRO A 2 8.52 27.31 25.15
CA PRO A 2 9.18 26.36 24.24
C PRO A 2 9.64 25.10 25.00
N ARG A 3 9.52 23.93 24.36
CA ARG A 3 9.93 22.62 24.91
C ARG A 3 11.42 22.40 24.65
N HIS A 4 12.20 22.22 25.70
CA HIS A 4 13.64 21.97 25.63
C HIS A 4 13.87 20.45 25.62
N LEU A 5 14.35 19.92 24.49
CA LEU A 5 14.89 18.57 24.39
C LEU A 5 16.15 18.48 25.26
N ARG A 6 16.20 17.54 26.19
CA ARG A 6 17.42 17.21 26.95
C ARG A 6 18.30 16.32 26.09
N PHE A 7 19.38 16.91 25.57
CA PHE A 7 20.57 16.19 25.13
C PHE A 7 21.28 15.68 26.39
N VAL A 8 21.57 14.39 26.50
CA VAL A 8 22.41 13.85 27.58
C VAL A 8 23.86 14.17 27.25
N ASP A 9 24.39 15.10 28.02
CA ASP A 9 25.77 15.57 28.01
C ASP A 9 26.70 14.51 28.61
N ALA A 10 27.66 14.06 27.81
CA ALA A 10 28.80 13.27 28.27
C ALA A 10 29.85 14.23 28.83
N GLY A 11 29.69 14.63 30.08
CA GLY A 11 30.62 15.49 30.80
C GLY A 11 31.59 14.66 31.66
N ALA A 12 32.84 14.56 31.21
CA ALA A 12 33.98 14.30 32.07
C ALA A 12 34.23 15.55 32.93
N ASP A 13 34.46 15.40 34.23
CA ASP A 13 34.97 16.50 35.08
C ASP A 13 35.98 15.97 36.13
N PRO A 14 37.07 16.71 36.43
CA PRO A 14 38.27 16.25 37.11
C PRO A 14 38.51 16.85 38.52
N GLY A 15 39.34 16.18 39.32
CA GLY A 15 40.35 16.85 40.18
C GLY A 15 40.09 17.05 41.69
N GLY A 16 41.16 16.84 42.47
CA GLY A 16 41.42 17.39 43.83
C GLY A 16 41.52 16.33 44.95
N ALA A 17 42.68 15.80 45.35
CA ALA A 17 43.82 16.36 46.12
C ALA A 17 43.72 16.12 47.65
N ASP A 18 44.91 15.99 48.29
CA ASP A 18 45.23 15.86 49.75
C ASP A 18 45.37 14.42 50.30
N GLY A 19 46.44 14.00 50.99
CA GLY A 19 47.70 14.60 51.39
C GLY A 19 48.49 13.64 52.31
N ARG A 20 49.82 13.58 52.12
CA ARG A 20 50.92 13.32 53.08
C ARG A 20 50.89 12.14 54.09
N ASN A 21 51.90 11.28 53.91
CA ASN A 21 52.99 10.95 54.86
C ASN A 21 52.76 9.91 56.01
N GLY A 22 53.57 8.83 55.97
CA GLY A 22 54.29 8.35 57.17
C GLY A 22 54.19 6.86 57.49
N GLY A 23 55.34 6.19 57.60
CA GLY A 23 55.53 5.13 58.62
C GLY A 23 55.79 3.69 58.17
N GLN A 24 57.03 3.40 57.79
CA GLN A 24 57.90 2.39 58.45
C GLN A 24 57.28 1.04 58.94
N SER A 25 57.74 -0.02 58.27
CA SER A 25 58.20 -1.31 58.82
C SER A 25 57.23 -2.32 59.43
N GLY A 26 57.46 -3.58 59.04
CA GLY A 26 57.71 -4.63 60.03
C GLY A 26 56.83 -5.87 59.95
N THR A 27 57.35 -6.88 59.24
CA THR A 27 57.42 -8.28 59.68
C THR A 27 56.14 -9.00 60.11
N GLY A 28 55.76 -10.00 59.31
CA GLY A 28 55.29 -11.29 59.80
C GLY A 28 53.79 -11.53 59.70
N ASP A 29 53.38 -12.28 58.67
CA ASP A 29 52.67 -13.56 58.83
C ASP A 29 52.44 -14.15 57.43
N THR A 30 53.33 -15.04 57.00
CA THR A 30 53.12 -15.85 55.80
C THR A 30 52.31 -17.07 56.22
N GLY A 31 51.02 -17.09 55.92
CA GLY A 31 50.25 -18.33 56.01
C GLY A 31 48.74 -18.19 56.16
N ASP A 32 48.05 -17.56 55.20
CA ASP A 32 46.70 -17.94 54.72
C ASP A 32 46.09 -16.86 53.78
N GLY A 33 46.52 -15.60 53.88
CA GLY A 33 45.87 -14.46 53.22
C GLY A 33 45.96 -14.45 51.68
N ASP A 34 47.10 -14.84 51.10
CA ASP A 34 47.30 -14.80 49.65
C ASP A 34 46.56 -15.95 48.93
N ASP A 35 46.51 -17.16 49.51
CA ASP A 35 45.82 -18.31 48.90
C ASP A 35 44.29 -18.16 48.93
N VAL A 36 43.77 -17.47 49.97
CA VAL A 36 42.35 -17.10 50.09
C VAL A 36 41.97 -15.99 49.11
N ASP A 37 42.81 -14.98 48.87
CA ASP A 37 42.54 -13.91 47.88
C ASP A 37 42.48 -14.46 46.44
N TRP A 38 43.38 -15.36 46.05
CA TRP A 38 43.33 -15.98 44.71
C TRP A 38 42.10 -16.87 44.49
N LYS A 39 41.72 -17.67 45.50
CA LYS A 39 40.48 -18.48 45.44
C LYS A 39 39.23 -17.60 45.38
N ALA A 40 39.15 -16.56 46.21
CA ALA A 40 38.03 -15.63 46.20
C ALA A 40 37.89 -14.89 44.86
N ARG A 41 39.02 -14.47 44.26
CA ARG A 41 39.04 -13.85 42.92
C ARG A 41 38.57 -14.79 41.83
N PHE A 42 39.01 -16.05 41.83
CA PHE A 42 38.56 -17.03 40.83
C PHE A 42 37.06 -17.35 40.96
N GLU A 43 36.56 -17.44 42.19
CA GLU A 43 35.15 -17.70 42.44
C GLU A 43 34.27 -16.50 42.09
N ALA A 44 34.75 -15.28 42.30
CA ALA A 44 34.13 -14.04 41.83
C ALA A 44 34.14 -13.92 40.30
N GLU A 45 35.24 -14.25 39.62
CA GLU A 45 35.31 -14.23 38.15
C GLU A 45 34.33 -15.26 37.55
N ARG A 46 34.22 -16.44 38.18
CA ARG A 46 33.28 -17.49 37.78
C ARG A 46 31.83 -17.11 38.02
N SER A 47 31.51 -16.38 39.08
CA SER A 47 30.16 -15.87 39.31
C SER A 47 29.81 -14.78 38.30
N HIS A 48 30.73 -13.86 38.00
CA HIS A 48 30.56 -12.86 36.94
C HIS A 48 30.40 -13.48 35.55
N ALA A 49 31.16 -14.52 35.22
CA ALA A 49 31.01 -15.25 33.96
C ALA A 49 29.59 -15.84 33.82
N ARG A 50 29.03 -16.41 34.90
CA ARG A 50 27.66 -16.93 34.91
C ARG A 50 26.61 -15.83 34.80
N GLU A 51 26.83 -14.69 35.44
CA GLU A 51 25.94 -13.54 35.32
C GLU A 51 25.93 -12.97 33.91
N TRP A 52 27.09 -12.86 33.27
CA TRP A 52 27.18 -12.43 31.88
C TRP A 52 26.59 -13.44 30.92
N GLU A 53 26.79 -14.74 31.16
CA GLU A 53 26.14 -15.79 30.39
C GLU A 53 24.62 -15.69 30.49
N LYS A 54 24.10 -15.47 31.71
CA LYS A 54 22.66 -15.27 31.93
C LYS A 54 22.16 -14.02 31.21
N ARG A 55 22.84 -12.89 31.37
CA ARG A 55 22.49 -11.62 30.68
C ARG A 55 22.55 -11.74 29.16
N ALA A 56 23.52 -12.48 28.63
CA ALA A 56 23.64 -12.73 27.19
C ALA A 56 22.49 -13.59 26.67
N LYS A 57 22.08 -14.62 27.42
CA LYS A 57 20.91 -15.45 27.09
C LYS A 57 19.61 -14.63 27.14
N ASP A 58 19.43 -13.82 28.18
CA ASP A 58 18.25 -12.97 28.34
C ASP A 58 18.19 -11.90 27.22
N ASN A 59 19.33 -11.28 26.88
CA ASN A 59 19.40 -10.31 25.79
C ASN A 59 19.15 -10.95 24.43
N LYS A 60 19.66 -12.17 24.20
CA LYS A 60 19.39 -12.93 22.98
C LYS A 60 17.90 -13.26 22.85
N ALA A 61 17.28 -13.77 23.92
CA ALA A 61 15.86 -14.08 23.91
C ALA A 61 15.01 -12.82 23.59
N ALA A 62 15.33 -11.69 24.21
CA ALA A 62 14.67 -10.42 23.92
C ALA A 62 14.87 -9.95 22.47
N ALA A 63 16.06 -10.16 21.89
CA ALA A 63 16.33 -9.83 20.49
C ALA A 63 15.54 -10.73 19.53
N ASP A 64 15.47 -12.03 19.82
CA ASP A 64 14.73 -13.01 19.01
C ASP A 64 13.22 -12.69 19.03
N GLU A 65 12.64 -12.36 20.20
CA GLU A 65 11.23 -11.94 20.32
C GLU A 65 10.93 -10.66 19.55
N LEU A 66 11.83 -9.67 19.62
CA LEU A 66 11.68 -8.40 18.91
C LEU A 66 11.75 -8.62 17.39
N GLN A 67 12.67 -9.47 16.94
CA GLN A 67 12.75 -9.84 15.53
C GLN A 67 11.47 -10.55 15.07
N GLN A 68 10.97 -11.52 15.84
CA GLN A 68 9.75 -12.24 15.52
C GLN A 68 8.53 -11.30 15.44
N LEU A 69 8.40 -10.36 16.37
CA LEU A 69 7.31 -9.37 16.37
C LEU A 69 7.43 -8.40 15.18
N LYS A 70 8.66 -8.03 14.79
CA LYS A 70 8.88 -7.17 13.63
C LYS A 70 8.52 -7.90 12.34
N GLU A 71 8.92 -9.17 12.20
CA GLU A 71 8.57 -10.00 11.05
C GLU A 71 7.05 -10.22 10.95
N SER A 72 6.37 -10.49 12.08
CA SER A 72 4.91 -10.64 12.09
C SER A 72 4.20 -9.35 11.69
N GLN A 73 4.61 -8.21 12.25
CA GLN A 73 4.03 -6.90 11.89
C GLN A 73 4.29 -6.52 10.44
N MET A 74 5.48 -6.78 9.90
CA MET A 74 5.75 -6.54 8.48
C MET A 74 4.89 -7.45 7.60
N SER A 75 4.69 -8.72 7.97
CA SER A 75 3.80 -9.63 7.24
C SER A 75 2.33 -9.16 7.28
N GLU A 76 1.86 -8.70 8.43
CA GLU A 76 0.50 -8.16 8.59
C GLU A 76 0.31 -6.85 7.85
N ALA A 77 1.29 -5.94 7.89
CA ALA A 77 1.28 -4.69 7.14
C ALA A 77 1.24 -4.95 5.64
N GLN A 78 2.06 -5.86 5.12
CA GLN A 78 2.04 -6.25 3.71
C GLN A 78 0.69 -6.85 3.30
N LYS A 79 0.08 -7.69 4.15
CA LYS A 79 -1.26 -8.24 3.90
C LYS A 79 -2.33 -7.15 3.93
N ALA A 80 -2.20 -6.18 4.84
CA ALA A 80 -3.12 -5.04 4.92
C ALA A 80 -2.99 -4.15 3.68
N GLU A 81 -1.78 -3.81 3.25
CA GLU A 81 -1.49 -3.04 2.03
C GLU A 81 -2.02 -3.75 0.78
N ALA A 82 -1.85 -5.07 0.67
CA ALA A 82 -2.40 -5.83 -0.45
C ALA A 82 -3.93 -5.78 -0.48
N ARG A 83 -4.58 -5.83 0.70
CA ARG A 83 -6.04 -5.71 0.81
C ARG A 83 -6.52 -4.29 0.48
N THR A 84 -5.84 -3.26 0.97
CA THR A 84 -6.21 -1.87 0.66
C THR A 84 -6.00 -1.56 -0.81
N ALA A 85 -4.90 -1.99 -1.43
CA ALA A 85 -4.67 -1.82 -2.86
C ALA A 85 -5.73 -2.53 -3.71
N LYS A 86 -6.16 -3.73 -3.30
CA LYS A 86 -7.25 -4.45 -3.97
C LYS A 86 -8.57 -3.69 -3.85
N LEU A 87 -8.95 -3.29 -2.64
CA LEU A 87 -10.18 -2.52 -2.40
C LEU A 87 -10.17 -1.18 -3.14
N GLN A 88 -9.02 -0.50 -3.20
CA GLN A 88 -8.88 0.74 -3.94
C GLN A 88 -9.12 0.53 -5.44
N LYS A 89 -8.54 -0.52 -6.03
CA LYS A 89 -8.80 -0.89 -7.43
C LYS A 89 -10.28 -1.20 -7.69
N GLU A 90 -10.93 -1.95 -6.81
CA GLU A 90 -12.36 -2.25 -6.94
C GLU A 90 -13.21 -0.98 -6.85
N LEU A 91 -12.88 -0.06 -5.95
CA LEU A 91 -13.57 1.24 -5.85
C LEU A 91 -13.36 2.10 -7.09
N ASP A 92 -12.14 2.16 -7.62
CA ASP A 92 -11.84 2.94 -8.81
C ASP A 92 -12.53 2.34 -10.05
N GLN A 93 -12.60 1.02 -10.16
CA GLN A 93 -13.36 0.32 -11.20
C GLN A 93 -14.87 0.64 -11.10
N LEU A 94 -15.46 0.52 -9.92
CA LEU A 94 -16.88 0.82 -9.72
C LEU A 94 -17.21 2.28 -10.01
N LYS A 95 -16.32 3.22 -9.62
CA LYS A 95 -16.47 4.64 -9.93
C LYS A 95 -16.36 4.91 -11.44
N ALA A 96 -15.37 4.29 -12.10
CA ALA A 96 -15.20 4.41 -13.55
C ALA A 96 -16.40 3.83 -14.30
N GLU A 97 -16.95 2.70 -13.85
CA GLU A 97 -18.13 2.08 -14.45
C GLU A 97 -19.38 2.95 -14.28
N LYS A 98 -19.56 3.57 -13.10
CA LYS A 98 -20.62 4.56 -12.86
C LYS A 98 -20.50 5.76 -13.80
N GLN A 99 -19.32 6.38 -13.88
CA GLN A 99 -19.10 7.51 -14.80
C GLN A 99 -19.33 7.12 -16.26
N ALA A 100 -18.83 5.95 -16.68
CA ALA A 100 -19.05 5.44 -18.01
C ALA A 100 -20.55 5.23 -18.29
N SER A 101 -21.32 4.69 -17.34
CA SER A 101 -22.77 4.53 -17.49
C SER A 101 -23.51 5.87 -17.62
N GLU A 102 -23.09 6.89 -16.86
CA GLU A 102 -23.65 8.24 -16.93
C GLU A 102 -23.32 8.90 -18.27
N TRP A 103 -22.08 8.78 -18.74
CA TRP A 103 -21.69 9.28 -20.07
C TRP A 103 -22.45 8.58 -21.19
N ARG A 104 -22.59 7.25 -21.16
CA ARG A 104 -23.41 6.53 -22.14
C ARG A 104 -24.86 7.02 -22.16
N ALA A 105 -25.44 7.29 -20.98
CA ALA A 105 -26.81 7.80 -20.88
C ALA A 105 -26.93 9.23 -21.47
N GLN A 106 -25.94 10.10 -21.23
CA GLN A 106 -25.91 11.44 -21.81
C GLN A 106 -25.78 11.40 -23.34
N VAL A 107 -24.81 10.62 -23.85
CA VAL A 107 -24.59 10.47 -25.29
C VAL A 107 -25.80 9.84 -25.97
N ALA A 108 -26.46 8.87 -25.34
CA ALA A 108 -27.71 8.28 -25.83
C ALA A 108 -28.83 9.33 -25.95
N GLY A 109 -28.99 10.19 -24.93
CA GLY A 109 -29.98 11.26 -24.94
C GLY A 109 -29.74 12.29 -26.05
N GLU A 110 -28.47 12.62 -26.32
CA GLU A 110 -28.09 13.59 -27.37
C GLU A 110 -28.22 13.02 -28.79
N THR A 111 -27.90 11.75 -28.98
CA THR A 111 -27.85 11.12 -30.32
C THR A 111 -29.13 10.36 -30.69
N GLY A 112 -30.00 10.08 -29.72
CA GLY A 112 -31.21 9.29 -29.92
C GLY A 112 -30.96 7.79 -30.11
N LEU A 113 -29.75 7.31 -29.84
CA LEU A 113 -29.39 5.89 -29.89
C LEU A 113 -29.59 5.23 -28.51
N PRO A 114 -29.99 3.94 -28.46
CA PRO A 114 -30.09 3.23 -27.20
C PRO A 114 -28.71 3.07 -26.54
N VAL A 115 -28.69 3.20 -25.22
CA VAL A 115 -27.48 3.15 -24.37
C VAL A 115 -26.65 1.88 -24.62
N ASP A 116 -27.32 0.74 -24.87
CA ASP A 116 -26.67 -0.56 -25.12
C ASP A 116 -25.80 -0.59 -26.39
N LEU A 117 -26.01 0.33 -27.33
CA LEU A 117 -25.20 0.42 -28.56
C LEU A 117 -23.99 1.35 -28.42
N ILE A 118 -23.87 2.08 -27.31
CA ILE A 118 -22.81 3.05 -27.10
C ILE A 118 -21.69 2.41 -26.27
N VAL A 119 -20.56 2.16 -26.94
CA VAL A 119 -19.37 1.58 -26.33
C VAL A 119 -18.23 2.57 -26.45
N GLY A 120 -17.40 2.66 -25.41
CA GLY A 120 -16.23 3.51 -25.39
C GLY A 120 -15.65 3.61 -23.99
N ASP A 121 -14.37 3.95 -23.94
CA ASP A 121 -13.60 4.06 -22.70
C ASP A 121 -13.52 5.52 -22.22
N SER A 122 -13.92 6.46 -23.09
CA SER A 122 -13.97 7.90 -22.86
C SER A 122 -15.25 8.50 -23.45
N LEU A 123 -15.65 9.66 -22.95
CA LEU A 123 -16.81 10.40 -23.44
C LEU A 123 -16.69 10.75 -24.94
N GLU A 124 -15.50 11.16 -25.38
CA GLU A 124 -15.23 11.49 -26.78
C GLU A 124 -15.40 10.26 -27.69
N SER A 125 -14.83 9.11 -27.30
CA SER A 125 -14.98 7.85 -28.04
C SER A 125 -16.44 7.40 -28.11
N MET A 126 -17.20 7.54 -27.03
CA MET A 126 -18.64 7.23 -27.01
C MET A 126 -19.44 8.14 -27.96
N GLN A 127 -19.12 9.44 -27.98
CA GLN A 127 -19.78 10.41 -28.87
C GLN A 127 -19.46 10.14 -30.35
N GLU A 128 -18.21 9.89 -30.69
CA GLU A 128 -17.81 9.54 -32.05
C GLU A 128 -18.47 8.23 -32.51
N HIS A 129 -18.48 7.21 -31.66
CA HIS A 129 -19.14 5.94 -31.96
C HIS A 129 -20.64 6.11 -32.19
N ALA A 130 -21.30 6.88 -31.31
CA ALA A 130 -22.72 7.18 -31.46
C ALA A 130 -23.01 7.97 -32.75
N LYS A 131 -22.19 8.96 -33.10
CA LYS A 131 -22.31 9.71 -34.36
C LYS A 131 -22.13 8.79 -35.58
N ALA A 132 -21.10 7.94 -35.58
CA ALA A 132 -20.83 7.01 -36.67
C ALA A 132 -21.98 6.02 -36.89
N ILE A 133 -22.58 5.50 -35.81
CA ILE A 133 -23.77 4.66 -35.89
C ILE A 133 -24.96 5.47 -36.45
N GLY A 134 -25.17 6.69 -35.97
CA GLY A 134 -26.23 7.57 -36.46
C GLY A 134 -26.14 7.82 -37.96
N GLU A 135 -24.95 8.14 -38.47
CA GLU A 135 -24.68 8.32 -39.90
C GLU A 135 -24.90 7.03 -40.70
N TYR A 136 -24.41 5.90 -40.18
CA TYR A 136 -24.62 4.60 -40.83
C TYR A 136 -26.11 4.24 -40.93
N VAL A 137 -26.86 4.41 -39.85
CA VAL A 137 -28.31 4.16 -39.82
C VAL A 137 -29.02 5.11 -40.79
N ALA A 138 -28.73 6.40 -40.75
CA ALA A 138 -29.31 7.40 -41.65
C ALA A 138 -29.05 7.07 -43.13
N SER A 139 -27.84 6.58 -43.47
CA SER A 139 -27.51 6.15 -44.83
C SER A 139 -28.30 4.91 -45.28
N LYS A 140 -28.67 4.02 -44.35
CA LYS A 140 -29.40 2.76 -44.62
C LYS A 140 -30.92 2.95 -44.64
N THR A 141 -31.46 3.78 -43.75
CA THR A 141 -32.89 4.09 -43.63
C THR A 141 -33.32 5.23 -44.56
N GLY A 142 -32.39 6.07 -45.02
CA GLY A 142 -32.61 7.12 -46.01
C GLY A 142 -33.00 6.65 -47.43
N ARG A 143 -33.17 5.34 -47.66
CA ARG A 143 -33.81 4.84 -48.88
C ARG A 143 -35.28 5.25 -48.87
N GLN A 144 -35.57 6.39 -49.50
CA GLN A 144 -36.93 6.77 -49.85
C GLN A 144 -37.57 5.62 -50.62
N LEU A 145 -38.58 5.00 -50.01
CA LEU A 145 -39.49 4.12 -50.72
C LEU A 145 -40.05 4.91 -51.91
N PRO A 146 -40.09 4.33 -53.13
CA PRO A 146 -40.68 5.02 -54.27
C PRO A 146 -42.08 5.48 -53.89
N ARG A 147 -42.32 6.79 -53.96
CA ARG A 147 -43.61 7.39 -53.68
C ARG A 147 -44.57 6.96 -54.78
N VAL A 148 -45.35 5.91 -54.53
CA VAL A 148 -46.45 5.52 -55.41
C VAL A 148 -47.50 6.64 -55.35
N PRO A 149 -47.73 7.38 -56.45
CA PRO A 149 -48.82 8.34 -56.50
C PRO A 149 -50.11 7.53 -56.54
N ASP A 150 -50.85 7.55 -55.43
CA ASP A 150 -52.19 6.95 -55.27
C ASP A 150 -52.23 5.40 -55.21
N PRO A 151 -52.15 4.79 -54.01
CA PRO A 151 -52.19 3.33 -53.83
C PRO A 151 -53.53 2.69 -54.19
N GLY A 152 -54.58 3.48 -54.50
CA GLY A 152 -55.90 2.98 -54.89
C GLY A 152 -56.14 2.95 -56.41
N ARG A 153 -55.21 3.45 -57.23
CA ARG A 153 -55.46 3.65 -58.68
C ARG A 153 -54.95 2.48 -59.51
N GLN A 154 -55.85 1.55 -59.81
CA GLN A 154 -55.62 0.49 -60.81
C GLN A 154 -55.58 1.09 -62.24
N PRO A 155 -54.71 0.58 -63.14
CA PRO A 155 -54.66 1.06 -64.52
C PRO A 155 -55.94 0.70 -65.28
N ASN A 156 -56.65 1.71 -65.80
CA ASN A 156 -57.89 1.57 -66.58
C ASN A 156 -57.69 1.06 -68.02
N ARG A 157 -56.56 0.42 -68.33
CA ARG A 157 -56.28 -0.11 -69.67
C ARG A 157 -55.85 -1.56 -69.57
N ALA A 158 -56.65 -2.45 -70.15
CA ALA A 158 -56.28 -3.85 -70.32
C ALA A 158 -54.95 -3.95 -71.09
N PRO A 159 -54.06 -4.90 -70.75
CA PRO A 159 -52.84 -5.13 -71.50
C PRO A 159 -53.22 -5.52 -72.92
N SER A 160 -52.92 -4.65 -73.88
CA SER A 160 -53.00 -4.97 -75.29
C SER A 160 -51.75 -5.75 -75.66
N ASP A 161 -51.78 -7.07 -75.41
CA ASP A 161 -50.88 -8.07 -75.98
C ASP A 161 -51.71 -9.30 -76.38
N LEU A 162 -52.22 -9.26 -77.61
CA LEU A 162 -52.65 -10.42 -78.40
C LEU A 162 -52.31 -10.09 -79.87
N GLU A 163 -51.05 -10.27 -80.23
CA GLU A 163 -50.60 -10.61 -81.59
C GLU A 163 -49.82 -11.93 -81.56
#